data_AF-A0A0Q7NGW6-F1
#
_entry.id   AF-A0A0Q7NGW6-F1
#
_cell.length_a   1.000
_cell.length_b   1.000
_cell.length_c   1.000
_cell.angle_alpha   90.00
_cell.angle_beta   90.00
_cell.angle_gamma   90.00
#
_symmetry.space_group_name_H-M   'P 1'
#
loop_
_entity.id
_entity.type
_entity.pdbx_description
1 polymer ?
#
loop_
_entity_poly.entity_id
_entity_poly.type
_entity_poly.pdbx_seq_one_letter_code
_entity_poly.pdbx_strand_id
1 'polypeptide(L)'
;MIEFGANHELYEGIARLDIEKLDEERQQFIKSQLGRSVDELEMTAFARRALKKIGCDTVGKILAASEADFQRVKWVGEVRSRNMMNIATAAVMEYLSG
;
A
#
# COMPACT_ATOMS: atom_id res chain seq x y z
N MET A 1 11.71 -38.58 18.42
CA MET A 1 10.87 -37.52 17.84
C MET A 1 9.49 -37.72 18.43
N ILE A 2 8.97 -36.74 19.17
CA ILE A 2 7.62 -36.82 19.74
C ILE A 2 6.71 -36.12 18.74
N GLU A 3 5.80 -36.85 18.12
CA GLU A 3 4.79 -36.28 17.23
C GLU A 3 3.47 -36.16 17.98
N PHE A 4 2.86 -34.98 17.90
CA PHE A 4 1.59 -34.68 18.55
C PHE A 4 0.50 -34.68 17.47
N GLY A 5 -0.50 -35.55 17.64
CA GLY A 5 -1.66 -35.63 16.75
C GLY A 5 -2.72 -34.57 17.05
N ALA A 6 -3.76 -34.50 16.21
CA ALA A 6 -4.85 -33.53 16.32
C ALA A 6 -5.64 -33.54 17.65
N ASN A 7 -5.47 -34.58 18.48
CA ASN A 7 -6.09 -34.72 19.80
C ASN A 7 -5.24 -34.13 20.94
N HIS A 8 -4.06 -33.59 20.65
CA HIS A 8 -3.17 -33.02 21.67
C HIS A 8 -3.55 -31.57 21.99
N GLU A 9 -3.44 -31.15 23.25
CA GLU A 9 -3.80 -29.80 23.74
C GLU A 9 -3.10 -28.67 22.96
N LEU A 10 -1.86 -28.90 22.51
CA LEU A 10 -1.10 -27.94 21.68
C LEU A 10 -1.75 -27.69 20.30
N TYR A 11 -2.67 -28.55 19.85
CA TYR A 11 -3.38 -28.42 18.58
C TYR A 11 -4.66 -27.57 18.69
N GLU A 12 -5.19 -27.36 19.91
CA GLU A 12 -6.44 -26.61 20.11
C GLU A 12 -6.36 -25.18 19.57
N GLY A 13 -5.21 -24.52 19.69
CA GLY A 13 -5.01 -23.16 19.19
C GLY A 13 -5.19 -23.06 17.68
N ILE A 14 -4.74 -24.06 16.93
CA ILE A 14 -4.88 -24.11 15.46
C ILE A 14 -6.29 -24.53 15.07
N ALA A 15 -6.87 -25.51 15.77
CA ALA A 15 -8.23 -25.98 15.50
C ALA A 15 -9.30 -24.90 15.76
N ARG A 16 -9.01 -23.93 16.64
CA ARG A 16 -9.89 -22.78 16.95
C ARG A 16 -9.61 -21.54 16.10
N LEU A 17 -8.63 -21.57 15.18
CA LEU A 17 -8.39 -20.45 14.27
C LEU A 17 -9.58 -20.29 13.32
N ASP A 18 -10.21 -19.13 13.41
CA ASP A 18 -11.19 -18.70 12.42
C ASP A 18 -10.44 -18.05 11.24
N ILE A 19 -10.17 -18.87 10.21
CA ILE A 19 -9.42 -18.48 9.02
C ILE A 19 -10.19 -17.41 8.23
N GLU A 20 -11.52 -17.49 8.18
CA GLU A 20 -12.37 -16.54 7.46
C GLU A 20 -12.30 -15.18 8.12
N LYS A 21 -12.46 -15.13 9.45
CA LYS A 21 -12.31 -13.90 10.22
C LYS A 21 -10.92 -13.27 10.06
N LEU A 22 -9.86 -14.08 10.08
CA LEU A 22 -8.50 -13.59 9.86
C LEU A 22 -8.31 -12.98 8.46
N ASP A 23 -8.92 -13.57 7.44
CA ASP A 23 -8.89 -12.99 6.08
C ASP A 23 -9.67 -11.68 6.02
N GLU A 24 -10.86 -11.61 6.63
CA GLU A 24 -11.63 -10.36 6.70
C GLU A 24 -10.86 -9.23 7.39
N GLU A 25 -10.25 -9.50 8.54
CA GLU A 25 -9.43 -8.54 9.28
C GLU A 25 -8.24 -8.06 8.43
N ARG A 26 -7.56 -8.99 7.75
CA ARG A 26 -6.47 -8.67 6.83
C ARG A 26 -6.94 -7.80 5.66
N GLN A 27 -8.07 -8.14 5.04
CA GLN A 27 -8.63 -7.38 3.93
C GLN A 27 -9.02 -5.96 4.37
N GLN A 28 -9.62 -5.82 5.56
CA GLN A 28 -9.95 -4.52 6.14
C GLN A 28 -8.69 -3.69 6.42
N PHE A 29 -7.65 -4.32 6.98
CA PHE A 29 -6.37 -3.67 7.20
C PHE A 29 -5.77 -3.16 5.89
N ILE A 30 -5.67 -4.00 4.85
CA ILE A 30 -5.14 -3.59 3.54
C ILE A 30 -5.95 -2.43 2.95
N LYS A 31 -7.29 -2.51 2.98
CA LYS A 31 -8.16 -1.41 2.50
C LYS A 31 -7.88 -0.12 3.26
N SER A 32 -7.68 -0.20 4.58
CA SER A 32 -7.37 0.97 5.40
C SER A 32 -6.04 1.62 5.00
N GLN A 33 -5.01 0.81 4.70
CA GLN A 33 -3.70 1.32 4.27
C GLN A 33 -3.76 1.94 2.87
N LEU A 34 -4.46 1.31 1.92
CA LEU A 34 -4.64 1.86 0.57
C LEU A 34 -5.48 3.16 0.57
N GLY A 35 -6.33 3.35 1.57
CA GLY A 35 -7.14 4.55 1.78
C GLY A 35 -6.39 5.73 2.41
N ARG A 36 -5.15 5.52 2.88
CA ARG A 36 -4.34 6.57 3.54
C ARG A 36 -4.03 7.72 2.60
N SER A 37 -4.03 8.93 3.14
CA SER A 37 -3.85 10.13 2.35
C SER A 37 -2.41 10.26 1.86
N VAL A 38 -2.23 10.81 0.65
CA VAL A 38 -0.92 11.25 0.16
C VAL A 38 -0.27 12.29 1.09
N ASP A 39 -1.03 12.94 1.97
CA ASP A 39 -0.49 13.88 2.98
C ASP A 39 0.31 13.18 4.09
N GLU A 40 0.10 11.88 4.32
CA GLU A 40 0.82 11.10 5.32
C GLU A 40 2.19 10.62 4.82
N LEU A 41 2.45 10.73 3.51
CA LEU A 41 3.70 10.27 2.90
C LEU A 41 4.83 11.29 3.04
N GLU A 42 6.06 10.82 3.21
CA GLU A 42 7.26 11.66 3.23
C GLU A 42 7.67 12.05 1.80
N MET A 43 7.26 13.24 1.37
CA MET A 43 7.59 13.76 0.04
C MET A 43 7.56 15.29 0.00
N THR A 44 8.23 15.84 -1.02
CA THR A 44 8.27 17.29 -1.23
C THR A 44 6.87 17.87 -1.47
N ALA A 45 6.65 19.13 -1.08
CA ALA A 45 5.39 19.84 -1.31
C ALA A 45 5.05 19.98 -2.81
N PHE A 46 6.04 19.93 -3.70
CA PHE A 46 5.80 19.89 -5.15
C PHE A 46 5.19 18.54 -5.56
N ALA A 47 5.83 17.43 -5.21
CA ALA A 47 5.36 16.08 -5.56
C ALA A 47 3.94 15.84 -5.03
N ARG A 48 3.68 16.18 -3.77
CA ARG A 48 2.36 16.06 -3.14
C ARG A 48 1.27 16.83 -3.88
N ARG A 49 1.54 18.09 -4.25
CA ARG A 49 0.60 18.91 -5.02
C ARG A 49 0.42 18.40 -6.45
N ALA A 50 1.47 17.88 -7.07
CA ALA A 50 1.42 17.31 -8.41
C ALA A 50 0.51 16.05 -8.43
N LEU A 51 0.69 15.14 -7.48
CA LEU A 51 -0.13 13.95 -7.30
C LEU A 51 -1.61 14.29 -7.10
N LYS A 52 -1.91 15.22 -6.18
CA LYS A 52 -3.29 15.69 -5.96
C LYS A 52 -3.93 16.27 -7.22
N LYS A 53 -3.17 17.01 -8.06
CA LYS A 53 -3.68 17.58 -9.32
C LYS A 53 -4.06 16.54 -10.36
N ILE A 54 -3.44 15.36 -10.35
CA ILE A 54 -3.79 14.25 -11.24
C ILE A 54 -4.76 13.25 -10.60
N GLY A 55 -5.28 13.56 -9.41
CA GLY A 55 -6.26 12.73 -8.70
C GLY A 55 -5.64 11.57 -7.89
N CYS A 56 -4.32 11.54 -7.73
CA CYS A 56 -3.62 10.59 -6.87
C CYS A 56 -3.53 11.14 -5.44
N ASP A 57 -4.63 11.05 -4.70
CA ASP A 57 -4.79 11.58 -3.34
C ASP A 57 -4.64 10.52 -2.23
N THR A 58 -4.57 9.23 -2.59
CA THR A 58 -4.34 8.12 -1.64
C THR A 58 -3.20 7.21 -2.06
N VAL A 59 -2.69 6.43 -1.11
CA VAL A 59 -1.69 5.37 -1.32
C VAL A 59 -2.12 4.43 -2.45
N GLY A 60 -3.35 3.92 -2.40
CA GLY A 60 -3.87 2.99 -3.40
C GLY A 60 -3.95 3.59 -4.80
N LYS A 61 -4.29 4.89 -4.92
CA LYS A 61 -4.32 5.55 -6.23
C LYS A 61 -2.93 5.77 -6.80
N ILE A 62 -1.92 6.03 -5.97
CA ILE A 62 -0.52 6.12 -6.42
C ILE A 62 -0.05 4.76 -6.95
N LEU A 63 -0.31 3.67 -6.23
CA LEU A 63 0.08 2.31 -6.65
C LEU A 63 -0.63 1.85 -7.92
N ALA A 64 -1.85 2.33 -8.16
CA ALA A 64 -2.63 2.02 -9.36
C ALA A 64 -2.30 2.92 -10.57
N ALA A 65 -1.59 4.03 -10.37
CA ALA A 65 -1.29 4.99 -11.42
C ALA A 65 -0.20 4.49 -12.38
N SER A 66 -0.37 4.80 -13.65
CA SER A 66 0.60 4.51 -14.71
C SER A 66 1.55 5.67 -14.96
N GLU A 67 2.69 5.44 -15.62
CA GLU A 67 3.59 6.53 -16.02
C GLU A 67 2.87 7.62 -16.85
N ALA A 68 1.90 7.23 -17.67
CA ALA A 68 1.08 8.17 -18.46
C ALA A 68 0.24 9.11 -17.58
N ASP A 69 -0.20 8.66 -16.40
CA ASP A 69 -0.91 9.53 -15.45
C ASP A 69 0.01 10.64 -14.91
N PHE A 70 1.27 10.29 -14.64
CA PHE A 70 2.28 11.25 -14.19
C PHE A 70 2.68 12.26 -15.28
N GLN A 71 2.60 11.90 -16.56
CA GLN A 71 2.83 12.82 -17.68
C GLN A 71 1.78 13.93 -17.79
N ARG A 72 0.59 13.75 -17.18
CA ARG A 72 -0.45 14.79 -17.15
C ARG A 72 -0.09 15.96 -16.24
N VAL A 73 0.95 15.84 -15.43
CA VAL A 73 1.44 16.94 -14.59
C VAL A 73 2.12 17.99 -15.45
N LYS A 74 1.73 19.25 -15.29
CA LYS A 74 2.32 20.38 -16.01
C LYS A 74 3.86 20.38 -15.83
N TRP A 75 4.59 20.48 -16.94
CA TRP A 75 6.06 20.47 -17.01
C TRP A 75 6.75 19.12 -16.73
N VAL A 76 6.00 18.03 -16.78
CA VAL A 76 6.50 16.66 -16.62
C VAL A 76 6.34 15.92 -17.95
N GLY A 77 7.43 15.86 -18.72
CA GLY A 77 7.52 15.00 -19.91
C GLY A 77 7.95 13.57 -19.56
N GLU A 78 8.11 12.73 -20.57
CA GLU A 78 8.33 11.27 -20.44
C GLU A 78 9.43 10.86 -19.44
N VAL A 79 10.63 11.44 -19.53
CA VAL A 79 11.70 11.08 -18.56
C VAL A 79 11.34 11.50 -17.14
N ARG A 80 10.70 12.67 -16.98
CA ARG A 80 10.34 13.21 -15.67
C ARG A 80 9.14 12.49 -15.05
N SER A 81 8.23 11.95 -15.85
CA SER A 81 7.10 11.17 -15.33
C SER A 81 7.56 9.92 -14.63
N ARG A 82 8.53 9.19 -15.21
CA ARG A 82 9.10 8.01 -14.58
C ARG A 82 9.78 8.33 -13.27
N ASN A 83 10.57 9.39 -13.21
CA ASN A 83 11.22 9.82 -11.97
C ASN A 83 10.20 10.19 -10.89
N MET A 84 9.14 10.92 -11.26
CA MET A 84 8.10 11.30 -10.31
C MET A 84 7.27 10.11 -9.82
N MET A 85 6.95 9.16 -10.71
CA MET A 85 6.33 7.90 -10.35
C MET A 85 7.20 7.12 -9.36
N ASN A 86 8.50 6.98 -9.64
CA ASN A 86 9.43 6.28 -8.75
C ASN A 86 9.52 6.95 -7.37
N ILE A 87 9.56 8.28 -7.29
CA ILE A 87 9.55 9.02 -6.02
C ILE A 87 8.25 8.74 -5.24
N ALA A 88 7.10 8.77 -5.92
CA ALA A 88 5.82 8.51 -5.28
C ALA A 88 5.70 7.05 -4.79
N THR A 89 6.14 6.09 -5.61
CA THR A 89 6.16 4.67 -5.24
C THR A 89 7.13 4.42 -4.09
N ALA A 90 8.32 5.02 -4.09
CA ALA A 90 9.29 4.89 -3.00
C ALA A 90 8.70 5.41 -1.67
N ALA A 91 8.08 6.59 -1.67
CA ALA A 91 7.44 7.15 -0.48
C ALA A 91 6.31 6.25 0.05
N VAL A 92 5.56 5.60 -0.83
CA VAL A 92 4.56 4.60 -0.45
C VAL A 92 5.22 3.37 0.19
N MET A 93 6.29 2.85 -0.41
CA MET A 93 6.99 1.67 0.11
C MET A 93 7.62 1.96 1.47
N GLU A 94 8.24 3.13 1.65
CA GLU A 94 8.76 3.60 2.93
C GLU A 94 7.65 3.63 3.98
N TYR A 95 6.52 4.27 3.68
CA TYR A 95 5.35 4.32 4.57
C TYR A 95 4.82 2.93 4.97
N LEU A 96 4.77 1.99 4.03
CA LEU A 96 4.28 0.63 4.31
C LEU A 96 5.31 -0.25 5.04
N SER A 97 6.59 0.13 5.00
CA SER A 97 7.69 -0.64 5.60
C SER A 97 8.12 -0.14 6.98
N GLY A 98 7.84 1.12 7.30
CA GLY A 98 8.07 1.75 8.61
C GLY A 98 6.97 1.45 9.60
#